data_AF-A0A9D8CB48-F1
#
_entry.id   AF-A0A9D8CB48-F1
#
_cell.length_a   1.000
_cell.length_b   1.000
_cell.length_c   1.000
_cell.angle_alpha   90.00
_cell.angle_beta   90.00
_cell.angle_gamma   90.00
#
_symmetry.space_group_name_H-M   'P 1'
#
loop_
_entity.id
_entity.type
_entity.pdbx_description
1 polymer ?
#
loop_
_entity_poly.entity_id
_entity_poly.type
_entity_poly.pdbx_seq_one_letter_code
_entity_poly.pdbx_strand_id
1 'polypeptide(L)'
;MTRQEPPPRPEPPPSQAAVPPVKPGGIYKVGNPYQVAGIWYTPKEDPGYDETGIASWYGHPFHGKVTANGETYDMNDMTAAHKTLPMPVMVRVTNLENGRQLVLRVNDRGPFVHGRIIDVSRRGAQLLGFEGKGTARVRVQVIAPVFDGPGPQFVPPVETAPEERLAVAAPREVVTAESLPPAPGTQVAGPLPPRPAAREPDPPPRNAARSP
;
A
#
# COMPACT_ATOMS: atom_id res chain seq x y z
N MET A 1 26.74 35.39 -20.66
CA MET A 1 26.77 34.80 -19.30
C MET A 1 25.43 34.10 -19.07
N THR A 2 25.37 32.80 -19.34
CA THR A 2 24.13 32.02 -19.28
C THR A 2 23.84 31.68 -17.82
N ARG A 3 22.76 32.25 -17.26
CA ARG A 3 22.31 31.98 -15.89
C ARG A 3 21.71 30.58 -15.86
N GLN A 4 22.48 29.61 -15.36
CA GLN A 4 22.02 28.25 -15.14
C GLN A 4 21.02 28.30 -13.97
N GLU A 5 19.76 27.93 -14.22
CA GLU A 5 18.79 27.74 -13.15
C GLU A 5 19.24 26.59 -12.24
N PRO A 6 19.16 26.75 -10.92
CA PRO A 6 19.50 25.68 -10.00
C PRO A 6 18.52 24.50 -10.19
N PRO A 7 18.99 23.25 -10.04
CA PRO A 7 18.12 22.08 -10.17
C PRO A 7 16.98 22.12 -9.15
N PRO A 8 15.79 21.59 -9.48
CA PRO A 8 14.67 21.54 -8.56
C PRO A 8 15.06 20.74 -7.31
N ARG A 9 14.75 21.31 -6.15
CA ARG A 9 15.00 20.68 -4.85
C ARG A 9 14.25 19.33 -4.79
N PRO A 10 14.87 18.25 -4.29
CA PRO A 10 14.14 16.99 -4.08
C PRO A 10 12.92 17.27 -3.21
N GLU A 11 11.75 16.80 -3.67
CA GLU A 11 10.53 16.88 -2.89
C GLU A 11 10.75 16.19 -1.54
N PRO A 12 10.34 16.79 -0.42
CA PRO A 12 10.46 16.12 0.87
C PRO A 12 9.68 14.80 0.81
N PRO A 13 10.19 13.71 1.41
CA PRO A 13 9.38 12.50 1.60
C PRO A 13 8.07 12.91 2.31
N PRO A 14 6.93 12.27 2.01
CA PRO A 14 5.65 12.65 2.63
C PRO A 14 5.81 12.62 4.14
N SER A 15 5.96 13.82 4.70
CA SER A 15 6.19 14.05 6.11
C SER A 15 5.01 13.46 6.85
N GLN A 16 5.32 12.68 7.89
CA GLN A 16 4.44 12.09 8.89
C GLN A 16 3.09 12.81 8.92
N ALA A 17 2.07 12.20 8.31
CA ALA A 17 0.76 12.80 8.22
C ALA A 17 0.27 13.06 9.65
N ALA A 18 0.22 14.34 10.03
CA ALA A 18 -0.54 14.81 11.17
C ALA A 18 -1.91 14.12 11.10
N VAL A 19 -2.23 13.34 12.14
CA VAL A 19 -3.48 12.58 12.22
C VAL A 19 -4.61 13.61 12.03
N PRO A 20 -5.33 13.60 10.90
CA PRO A 20 -6.46 14.50 10.73
C PRO A 20 -7.47 14.19 11.84
N PRO A 21 -8.11 15.21 12.43
CA PRO A 21 -9.04 14.99 13.51
C PRO A 21 -10.19 14.13 13.00
N VAL A 22 -10.26 12.87 13.45
CA VAL A 22 -11.47 12.07 13.30
C VAL A 22 -12.46 12.62 14.31
N LYS A 23 -13.68 12.93 13.86
CA LYS A 23 -14.73 13.47 14.74
C LYS A 23 -14.95 12.51 15.91
N PRO A 24 -14.82 12.96 17.18
CA PRO A 24 -15.12 12.11 18.32
C PRO A 24 -16.60 11.73 18.26
N GLY A 25 -16.88 10.44 18.43
CA GLY A 25 -18.22 9.87 18.33
C GLY A 25 -18.17 8.35 18.35
N GLY A 26 -19.34 7.73 18.43
CA GLY A 26 -19.48 6.28 18.43
C GLY A 26 -19.37 5.65 19.82
N ILE A 27 -19.74 4.37 19.90
CA ILE A 27 -19.72 3.56 21.11
C ILE A 27 -18.66 2.48 20.96
N TYR A 28 -17.81 2.32 21.98
CA TYR A 28 -16.91 1.18 22.05
C TYR A 28 -17.69 -0.13 22.05
N LYS A 29 -17.40 -1.00 21.08
CA LYS A 29 -17.90 -2.36 21.06
C LYS A 29 -16.95 -3.29 20.30
N VAL A 30 -16.75 -4.47 20.90
CA VAL A 30 -16.32 -5.66 20.16
C VAL A 30 -17.49 -6.11 19.27
N GLY A 31 -18.68 -6.21 19.85
CA GLY A 31 -19.90 -6.62 19.15
C GLY A 31 -20.10 -8.13 19.13
N ASN A 32 -21.34 -8.54 18.85
CA ASN A 32 -21.72 -9.95 18.82
C ASN A 32 -21.25 -10.62 17.52
N PRO A 33 -21.06 -11.96 17.52
CA PRO A 33 -20.88 -12.71 16.28
C PRO A 33 -22.02 -12.42 15.30
N TYR A 34 -21.69 -12.27 14.03
CA TYR A 34 -22.65 -11.94 12.99
C TYR A 34 -22.35 -12.71 11.71
N GLN A 35 -23.37 -12.89 10.87
CA GLN A 35 -23.26 -13.65 9.63
C GLN A 35 -23.48 -12.73 8.42
N VAL A 36 -22.61 -12.85 7.41
CA VAL A 36 -22.80 -12.19 6.11
C VAL A 36 -22.57 -13.22 5.00
N ALA A 37 -23.52 -13.35 4.09
CA ALA A 37 -23.47 -14.30 2.97
C ALA A 37 -23.12 -15.75 3.40
N GLY A 38 -23.65 -16.20 4.54
CA GLY A 38 -23.40 -17.54 5.08
C GLY A 38 -22.10 -17.69 5.90
N ILE A 39 -21.21 -16.69 5.89
CA ILE A 39 -19.94 -16.71 6.63
C ILE A 39 -20.11 -16.05 7.99
N TRP A 40 -19.68 -16.75 9.04
CA TRP A 40 -19.66 -16.22 10.41
C TRP A 40 -18.41 -15.38 10.66
N TYR A 41 -18.61 -14.20 11.23
CA TYR A 41 -17.56 -13.33 11.74
C TYR A 41 -17.76 -13.17 13.24
N THR A 42 -16.68 -13.41 13.98
CA THR A 42 -16.66 -13.25 15.44
C THR A 42 -15.72 -12.12 15.77
N PRO A 43 -16.24 -10.91 16.03
CA PRO A 43 -15.42 -9.83 16.55
C PRO A 43 -14.72 -10.24 17.84
N LYS A 44 -13.47 -9.84 17.97
CA LYS A 44 -12.64 -10.10 19.15
C LYS A 44 -11.67 -8.95 19.36
N GLU A 45 -11.26 -8.74 20.60
CA GLU A 45 -10.12 -7.87 20.88
C GLU A 45 -8.84 -8.59 20.44
N ASP A 46 -8.01 -7.88 19.69
CA ASP A 46 -6.72 -8.39 19.23
C ASP A 46 -5.69 -7.25 19.23
N PRO A 47 -5.12 -6.91 20.40
CA PRO A 47 -4.18 -5.81 20.53
C PRO A 47 -2.89 -6.03 19.73
N GLY A 48 -2.54 -7.29 19.44
CA GLY A 48 -1.36 -7.69 18.67
C GLY A 48 -1.66 -7.96 17.20
N TYR A 49 -2.83 -7.54 16.70
CA TYR A 49 -3.22 -7.80 15.33
C TYR A 49 -2.21 -7.20 14.34
N ASP A 50 -1.65 -8.08 13.51
CA ASP A 50 -0.69 -7.77 12.47
C ASP A 50 -0.93 -8.71 11.28
N GLU A 51 -1.66 -8.23 10.29
CA GLU A 51 -2.05 -9.05 9.13
C GLU A 51 -1.71 -8.34 7.82
N THR A 52 -1.26 -9.12 6.84
CA THR A 52 -1.06 -8.66 5.46
C THR A 52 -2.17 -9.19 4.57
N GLY A 53 -2.74 -8.32 3.75
CA GLY A 53 -3.83 -8.69 2.85
C GLY A 53 -4.14 -7.60 1.84
N ILE A 54 -5.32 -7.67 1.24
CA ILE A 54 -5.77 -6.67 0.27
C ILE A 54 -6.61 -5.60 0.98
N ALA A 55 -6.27 -4.34 0.78
CA ALA A 55 -7.12 -3.21 1.10
C ALA A 55 -7.98 -2.84 -0.11
N SER A 56 -9.21 -2.39 0.15
CA SER A 56 -9.94 -1.55 -0.79
C SER A 56 -10.39 -0.26 -0.12
N TRP A 57 -11.21 0.53 -0.81
CA TRP A 57 -11.72 1.76 -0.26
C TRP A 57 -13.20 1.94 -0.57
N TYR A 58 -13.89 2.62 0.33
CA TYR A 58 -15.31 2.94 0.21
C TYR A 58 -15.48 4.46 0.14
N GLY A 59 -16.54 4.92 -0.55
CA GLY A 59 -16.66 6.29 -1.00
C GLY A 59 -18.08 6.86 -0.91
N HIS A 60 -18.42 7.73 -1.86
CA HIS A 60 -19.62 8.57 -1.87
C HIS A 60 -20.94 7.88 -1.48
N PRO A 61 -21.25 6.63 -1.90
CA PRO A 61 -22.51 5.96 -1.53
C PRO A 61 -22.70 5.73 -0.03
N PHE A 62 -21.63 5.80 0.76
CA PHE A 62 -21.67 5.62 2.20
C PHE A 62 -21.62 6.95 2.95
N HIS A 63 -21.24 8.05 2.30
CA HIS A 63 -21.05 9.35 2.94
C HIS A 63 -22.33 9.81 3.65
N GLY A 64 -22.20 10.21 4.91
CA GLY A 64 -23.31 10.65 5.75
C GLY A 64 -24.15 9.52 6.37
N LYS A 65 -23.82 8.24 6.12
CA LYS A 65 -24.50 7.10 6.76
C LYS A 65 -23.90 6.79 8.13
N VAL A 66 -24.72 6.19 8.98
CA VAL A 66 -24.30 5.71 10.29
C VAL A 66 -23.45 4.44 10.12
N THR A 67 -22.26 4.43 10.70
CA THR A 67 -21.34 3.29 10.74
C THR A 67 -21.79 2.27 11.78
N ALA A 68 -21.16 1.09 11.80
CA ALA A 68 -21.45 0.07 12.78
C ALA A 68 -21.30 0.57 14.23
N ASN A 69 -20.36 1.46 14.56
CA ASN A 69 -20.19 1.97 15.92
C ASN A 69 -21.07 3.21 16.24
N GLY A 70 -21.93 3.65 15.32
CA GLY A 70 -22.84 4.78 15.53
C GLY A 70 -22.27 6.14 15.14
N GLU A 71 -21.06 6.19 14.59
CA GLU A 71 -20.50 7.42 13.99
C GLU A 71 -21.15 7.72 12.63
N THR A 72 -21.12 8.98 12.21
CA THR A 72 -21.47 9.33 10.82
C THR A 72 -20.23 9.21 9.96
N TYR A 73 -20.29 8.38 8.91
CA TYR A 73 -19.18 8.21 8.00
C TYR A 73 -18.93 9.46 7.15
N ASP A 74 -17.69 9.94 7.18
CA ASP A 74 -17.17 10.97 6.29
C ASP A 74 -16.09 10.36 5.38
N MET A 75 -16.23 10.52 4.06
CA MET A 75 -15.27 9.99 3.10
C MET A 75 -13.93 10.73 3.13
N ASN A 76 -13.90 11.91 3.75
CA ASN A 76 -12.70 12.73 3.90
C ASN A 76 -11.97 12.50 5.22
N ASP A 77 -12.58 11.77 6.17
CA ASP A 77 -11.99 11.45 7.47
C ASP A 77 -11.04 10.24 7.36
N MET A 78 -10.13 10.08 8.34
CA MET A 78 -9.18 8.96 8.39
C MET A 78 -9.81 7.73 9.05
N THR A 79 -10.80 7.16 8.37
CA THR A 79 -11.58 6.03 8.88
C THR A 79 -11.38 4.76 8.06
N ALA A 80 -11.67 3.61 8.67
CA ALA A 80 -11.58 2.30 8.04
C ALA A 80 -12.66 1.34 8.57
N ALA A 81 -12.97 0.33 7.78
CA ALA A 81 -13.85 -0.77 8.14
C ALA A 81 -13.04 -2.07 8.29
N HIS A 82 -13.29 -2.80 9.37
CA HIS A 82 -12.68 -4.10 9.63
C HIS A 82 -13.71 -5.13 10.08
N LYS A 83 -13.50 -6.40 9.72
CA LYS A 83 -14.44 -7.50 9.98
C LYS A 83 -14.59 -7.77 11.48
N THR A 84 -13.47 -7.88 12.19
CA THR A 84 -13.47 -8.49 13.53
C THR A 84 -12.81 -7.65 14.62
N LEU A 85 -12.15 -6.54 14.29
CA LEU A 85 -11.47 -5.73 15.30
C LEU A 85 -12.50 -4.98 16.17
N PRO A 86 -12.19 -4.66 17.44
CA PRO A 86 -13.06 -3.80 18.23
C PRO A 86 -13.14 -2.41 17.58
N MET A 87 -14.23 -1.69 17.84
CA MET A 87 -14.39 -0.33 17.33
C MET A 87 -14.87 0.59 18.45
N PRO A 88 -14.30 1.79 18.60
CA PRO A 88 -13.18 2.30 17.81
C PRO A 88 -11.82 1.70 18.19
N VAL A 89 -10.95 1.51 17.20
CA VAL A 89 -9.53 1.16 17.40
C VAL A 89 -8.66 1.89 16.39
N MET A 90 -7.43 2.25 16.75
CA MET A 90 -6.47 2.83 15.81
C MET A 90 -5.62 1.73 15.18
N VAL A 91 -5.52 1.76 13.85
CA VAL A 91 -4.67 0.85 13.08
C VAL A 91 -3.69 1.64 12.24
N ARG A 92 -2.44 1.17 12.16
CA ARG A 92 -1.47 1.58 11.16
C ARG A 92 -1.65 0.71 9.93
N VAL A 93 -1.91 1.33 8.79
CA VAL A 93 -2.00 0.68 7.49
C VAL A 93 -0.80 1.08 6.67
N THR A 94 -0.02 0.10 6.23
CA THR A 94 1.15 0.31 5.37
C THR A 94 0.87 -0.30 4.01
N ASN A 95 0.90 0.52 2.96
CA ASN A 95 0.87 0.06 1.58
C ASN A 95 2.23 -0.53 1.21
N LEU A 96 2.24 -1.84 0.95
CA LEU A 96 3.45 -2.60 0.67
C LEU A 96 3.98 -2.37 -0.75
N GLU A 97 3.19 -1.76 -1.64
CA GLU A 97 3.60 -1.46 -3.01
C GLU A 97 4.46 -0.18 -3.11
N ASN A 98 4.28 0.77 -2.19
CA ASN A 98 4.94 2.07 -2.24
C ASN A 98 5.56 2.52 -0.90
N GLY A 99 5.43 1.72 0.16
CA GLY A 99 5.97 2.01 1.49
C GLY A 99 5.23 3.09 2.27
N ARG A 100 4.15 3.68 1.72
CA ARG A 100 3.37 4.71 2.42
C ARG A 100 2.58 4.08 3.54
N GLN A 101 2.53 4.77 4.68
CA GLN A 101 1.76 4.33 5.84
C GLN A 101 0.90 5.44 6.40
N LEU A 102 -0.22 5.05 6.98
CA LEU A 102 -1.20 5.96 7.56
C LEU A 102 -1.88 5.32 8.76
N VAL A 103 -2.14 6.12 9.78
CA VAL A 103 -2.95 5.70 10.92
C VAL A 103 -4.41 6.03 10.63
N LEU A 104 -5.29 5.03 10.79
CA LEU A 104 -6.73 5.14 10.54
C LEU A 104 -7.50 4.66 11.78
N ARG A 105 -8.67 5.27 12.02
CA ARG A 105 -9.63 4.81 13.03
C ARG A 105 -10.56 3.77 12.40
N VAL A 106 -10.62 2.58 12.97
CA VAL A 106 -11.63 1.59 12.57
C VAL A 106 -12.93 1.91 13.30
N ASN A 107 -13.98 2.23 12.55
CA ASN A 107 -15.29 2.60 13.09
C ASN A 107 -16.46 1.84 12.43
N ASP A 108 -16.17 1.03 11.40
CA ASP A 108 -17.20 0.28 10.67
C ASP A 108 -16.86 -1.20 10.41
N ARG A 109 -17.88 -1.97 10.01
CA ARG A 109 -17.76 -3.40 9.67
C ARG A 109 -17.61 -3.62 8.17
N GLY A 110 -16.79 -4.60 7.82
CA GLY A 110 -16.46 -4.95 6.43
C GLY A 110 -14.94 -5.03 6.24
N PRO A 111 -14.42 -5.21 5.02
CA PRO A 111 -15.11 -5.60 3.79
C PRO A 111 -15.72 -7.00 3.85
N PHE A 112 -16.79 -7.25 3.10
CA PHE A 112 -17.36 -8.59 2.91
C PHE A 112 -16.98 -9.24 1.57
N VAL A 113 -16.04 -8.62 0.86
CA VAL A 113 -15.47 -9.18 -0.37
C VAL A 113 -14.34 -10.15 0.00
N HIS A 114 -14.32 -11.30 -0.65
CA HIS A 114 -13.32 -12.34 -0.40
C HIS A 114 -11.90 -11.81 -0.65
N GLY A 115 -10.95 -12.19 0.21
CA GLY A 115 -9.55 -11.79 0.12
C GLY A 115 -9.21 -10.36 0.59
N ARG A 116 -10.19 -9.52 0.91
CA ARG A 116 -9.95 -8.18 1.47
C ARG A 116 -9.96 -8.20 2.99
N ILE A 117 -9.01 -7.51 3.61
CA ILE A 117 -8.87 -7.46 5.08
C ILE A 117 -9.35 -6.14 5.66
N ILE A 118 -9.27 -5.05 4.90
CA ILE A 118 -9.62 -3.71 5.35
C ILE A 118 -10.18 -2.87 4.21
N ASP A 119 -11.15 -2.03 4.52
CA ASP A 119 -11.67 -1.01 3.61
C ASP A 119 -11.39 0.36 4.22
N VAL A 120 -10.64 1.21 3.53
CA VAL A 120 -10.29 2.55 4.03
C VAL A 120 -11.20 3.61 3.43
N SER A 121 -11.29 4.78 4.06
CA SER A 121 -11.98 5.93 3.46
C SER A 121 -11.31 6.34 2.14
N ARG A 122 -12.06 7.02 1.27
CA ARG A 122 -11.53 7.59 0.03
C ARG A 122 -10.26 8.41 0.28
N ARG A 123 -10.27 9.29 1.29
CA ARG A 123 -9.09 10.11 1.63
C ARG A 123 -7.93 9.27 2.17
N GLY A 124 -8.20 8.20 2.93
CA GLY A 124 -7.18 7.23 3.32
C GLY A 124 -6.50 6.57 2.12
N ALA A 125 -7.29 6.13 1.13
CA ALA A 125 -6.78 5.53 -0.11
C ALA A 125 -5.97 6.51 -0.96
N GLN A 126 -6.37 7.78 -0.99
CA GLN A 126 -5.64 8.85 -1.68
C GLN A 126 -4.25 9.03 -1.08
N LEU A 127 -4.18 9.12 0.25
CA LEU A 127 -2.92 9.31 0.99
C LEU A 127 -2.01 8.08 0.89
N LEU A 128 -2.58 6.87 1.02
CA LEU A 128 -1.86 5.60 0.82
C LEU A 128 -1.49 5.34 -0.65
N GLY A 129 -1.99 6.15 -1.59
CA GLY A 129 -1.59 6.12 -2.99
C GLY A 129 -2.18 4.96 -3.80
N PHE A 130 -3.41 4.53 -3.48
CA PHE A 130 -4.09 3.48 -4.24
C PHE A 130 -5.54 3.80 -4.65
N GLU A 131 -6.04 5.02 -4.40
CA GLU A 131 -7.39 5.45 -4.82
C GLU A 131 -7.67 5.10 -6.29
N GLY A 132 -6.78 5.49 -7.21
CA GLY A 132 -6.95 5.23 -8.65
C GLY A 132 -6.83 3.76 -9.06
N LYS A 133 -6.10 2.94 -8.29
CA LYS A 133 -6.01 1.48 -8.52
C LYS A 133 -7.22 0.72 -7.98
N GLY A 134 -7.94 1.31 -7.02
CA GLY A 134 -9.06 0.68 -6.31
C GLY A 134 -8.62 -0.21 -5.14
N THR A 135 -7.54 -0.96 -5.28
CA THR A 135 -7.02 -1.86 -4.25
C THR A 135 -5.50 -1.78 -4.13
N ALA A 136 -4.97 -2.16 -2.97
CA ALA A 136 -3.53 -2.33 -2.76
C ALA A 136 -3.25 -3.46 -1.78
N ARG A 137 -2.06 -4.05 -1.89
CA ARG A 137 -1.55 -4.97 -0.87
C ARG A 137 -1.03 -4.17 0.33
N VAL A 138 -1.59 -4.43 1.52
CA VAL A 138 -1.29 -3.68 2.74
C VAL A 138 -0.94 -4.60 3.90
N ARG A 139 -0.22 -4.05 4.88
CA ARG A 139 -0.09 -4.58 6.24
C ARG A 139 -0.93 -3.72 7.18
N VAL A 140 -1.71 -4.35 8.04
CA VAL A 140 -2.58 -3.68 9.03
C VAL A 140 -2.12 -4.08 10.42
N GLN A 141 -1.81 -3.09 11.25
CA GLN A 141 -1.33 -3.30 12.62
C GLN A 141 -2.19 -2.51 13.60
N VAL A 142 -2.64 -3.12 14.69
CA VAL A 142 -3.28 -2.39 15.79
C VAL A 142 -2.21 -1.62 16.56
N ILE A 143 -2.44 -0.33 16.81
CA ILE A 143 -1.48 0.52 17.54
C ILE A 143 -1.98 0.97 18.91
N ALA A 144 -3.30 1.10 19.09
CA ALA A 144 -3.91 1.46 20.37
C ALA A 144 -5.43 1.22 20.35
N PRO A 145 -6.02 0.71 21.46
CA PRO A 145 -7.45 0.84 21.70
C PRO A 145 -7.81 2.32 21.92
N VAL A 146 -8.91 2.78 21.32
CA VAL A 146 -9.44 4.12 21.62
C VAL A 146 -10.51 3.98 22.70
N PHE A 147 -10.27 4.56 23.87
CA PHE A 147 -11.28 4.72 24.90
C PHE A 147 -11.79 6.15 24.84
N ASP A 148 -13.05 6.34 24.44
CA ASP A 148 -13.68 7.67 24.34
C ASP A 148 -13.97 8.24 25.75
N GLY A 149 -12.93 8.77 26.40
CA GLY A 149 -12.93 9.69 27.53
C GLY A 149 -11.96 10.85 27.26
N PRO A 150 -11.83 11.88 28.11
CA PRO A 150 -10.90 12.99 27.88
C PRO A 150 -9.45 12.52 28.05
N GLY A 151 -8.88 11.94 26.99
CA GLY A 151 -7.46 11.61 26.85
C GLY A 151 -7.22 10.25 26.17
N PRO A 152 -5.99 9.98 25.70
CA PRO A 152 -4.99 10.90 25.18
C PRO A 152 -5.19 11.10 23.67
N GLN A 153 -4.97 12.34 23.20
CA GLN A 153 -4.60 12.54 21.80
C GLN A 153 -3.30 11.76 21.60
N PHE A 154 -3.36 10.67 20.84
CA PHE A 154 -2.17 9.90 20.52
C PHE A 154 -1.32 10.74 19.56
N VAL A 155 -0.41 11.54 20.12
CA VAL A 155 0.83 11.85 19.45
C VAL A 155 1.52 10.50 19.25
N PRO A 156 1.82 10.09 18.00
CA PRO A 156 2.59 8.87 17.81
C PRO A 156 3.86 8.97 18.66
N PRO A 157 4.38 7.87 19.24
CA PRO A 157 5.75 7.87 19.67
C PRO A 157 6.53 8.43 18.48
N VAL A 158 7.30 9.48 18.72
CA VAL A 158 8.47 9.71 17.92
C VAL A 158 9.32 8.46 18.15
N GLU A 159 9.01 7.39 17.42
CA GLU A 159 10.05 6.55 16.87
C GLU A 159 10.84 7.55 16.03
N THR A 160 11.78 8.24 16.70
CA THR A 160 13.11 8.33 16.15
C THR A 160 13.37 6.92 15.66
N ALA A 161 13.20 6.73 14.35
CA ALA A 161 13.89 5.66 13.68
C ALA A 161 15.27 5.66 14.34
N PRO A 162 15.73 4.55 14.93
CA PRO A 162 17.15 4.42 15.14
C PRO A 162 17.73 4.80 13.78
N GLU A 163 18.53 5.86 13.75
CA GLU A 163 19.56 5.99 12.73
C GLU A 163 20.47 4.77 12.91
N GLU A 164 19.98 3.59 12.58
CA GLU A 164 20.80 2.43 12.39
C GLU A 164 21.03 2.30 10.91
N ARG A 165 22.05 3.06 10.54
CA ARG A 165 23.03 2.68 9.55
C ARG A 165 22.43 2.79 8.15
N LEU A 166 22.63 3.99 7.61
CA LEU A 166 23.41 4.10 6.38
C LEU A 166 24.32 2.86 6.31
N ALA A 167 24.02 1.93 5.42
CA ALA A 167 25.03 1.00 4.98
C ALA A 167 26.13 1.92 4.43
N VAL A 168 27.12 2.21 5.27
CA VAL A 168 28.42 2.65 4.83
C VAL A 168 28.82 1.50 3.93
N ALA A 169 28.64 1.73 2.63
CA ALA A 169 29.37 1.01 1.63
C ALA A 169 30.81 0.98 2.15
N ALA A 170 31.29 -0.22 2.46
CA ALA A 170 32.70 -0.42 2.74
C ALA A 170 33.49 0.41 1.72
N PRO A 171 34.61 1.05 2.09
CA PRO A 171 35.51 1.56 1.08
C PRO A 171 35.78 0.38 0.15
N ARG A 172 35.28 0.47 -1.09
CA ARG A 172 35.80 -0.35 -2.17
C ARG A 172 37.23 0.13 -2.29
N GLU A 173 38.14 -0.57 -1.63
CA GLU A 173 39.51 -0.62 -2.11
C GLU A 173 39.40 -0.87 -3.61
N VAL A 174 39.92 0.08 -4.36
CA VAL A 174 40.21 -0.11 -5.77
C VAL A 174 41.13 -1.32 -5.84
N VAL A 175 40.55 -2.49 -6.13
CA VAL A 175 41.33 -3.65 -6.51
C VAL A 175 41.92 -3.30 -7.86
N THR A 176 43.18 -2.89 -7.85
CA THR A 176 44.01 -2.81 -9.05
C THR A 176 44.10 -4.24 -9.59
N ALA A 177 43.39 -4.53 -10.67
CA ALA A 177 43.57 -5.77 -11.38
C ALA A 177 44.90 -5.66 -12.16
N GLU A 178 45.98 -6.21 -11.61
CA GLU A 178 47.14 -6.56 -12.43
C GLU A 178 46.78 -7.80 -13.26
N SER A 179 46.83 -7.64 -14.58
CA SER A 179 46.67 -8.72 -15.53
C SER A 179 47.94 -9.57 -15.52
N LEU A 180 47.84 -10.81 -15.06
CA LEU A 180 48.84 -11.83 -15.35
C LEU A 180 48.87 -12.12 -16.87
N PRO A 181 50.03 -12.38 -17.48
CA PRO A 181 50.09 -12.82 -18.87
C PRO A 181 49.42 -14.19 -19.04
N PRO A 182 48.76 -14.44 -20.19
CA PRO A 182 48.07 -15.69 -20.43
C PRO A 182 49.05 -16.88 -20.47
N ALA A 183 48.63 -18.02 -19.92
CA ALA A 183 49.36 -19.27 -20.03
C ALA A 183 49.51 -19.67 -21.52
N PRO A 184 50.66 -20.19 -21.95
CA PRO A 184 50.85 -20.60 -23.35
C PRO A 184 49.91 -21.76 -23.69
N GLY A 185 49.08 -21.60 -24.73
CA GLY A 185 48.43 -22.73 -25.41
C GLY A 185 46.91 -22.72 -25.56
N THR A 186 46.18 -21.69 -25.11
CA THR A 186 44.70 -21.68 -25.27
C THR A 186 44.27 -20.78 -26.42
N GLN A 187 43.82 -21.38 -27.53
CA GLN A 187 43.13 -20.68 -28.60
C GLN A 187 41.68 -20.43 -28.20
N VAL A 188 41.26 -19.16 -28.17
CA VAL A 188 39.87 -18.77 -27.96
C VAL A 188 39.16 -18.77 -29.31
N ALA A 189 38.10 -19.57 -29.43
CA ALA A 189 37.28 -19.65 -30.64
C ALA A 189 36.61 -18.30 -30.95
N GLY A 190 36.68 -17.88 -32.21
CA GLY A 190 36.10 -16.62 -32.68
C GLY A 190 34.57 -16.62 -32.65
N PRO A 191 33.93 -15.44 -32.66
CA PRO A 191 32.48 -15.30 -32.57
C PRO A 191 31.75 -15.92 -33.77
N LEU A 192 30.66 -16.64 -33.52
CA LEU A 192 29.79 -17.20 -34.56
C LEU A 192 29.12 -16.07 -35.39
N PRO A 193 28.98 -16.21 -36.72
CA PRO A 193 28.26 -15.26 -37.55
C PRO A 193 26.73 -15.29 -37.28
N PRO A 194 26.02 -14.17 -37.50
CA PRO A 194 24.58 -14.09 -37.32
C PRO A 194 23.82 -14.94 -38.36
N ARG A 195 22.74 -15.60 -37.90
CA ARG A 195 21.81 -16.36 -38.75
C ARG A 195 21.07 -15.45 -39.75
N PRO A 196 20.78 -15.92 -40.97
CA PRO A 196 20.01 -15.16 -41.95
C PRO A 196 18.55 -14.97 -41.52
N ALA A 197 17.97 -13.84 -41.94
CA ALA A 197 16.62 -13.40 -41.62
C ALA A 197 15.54 -14.36 -42.16
N ALA A 198 14.47 -14.51 -41.39
CA ALA A 198 13.28 -15.28 -41.76
C ALA A 198 12.57 -14.65 -42.97
N ARG A 199 12.12 -15.50 -43.89
CA ARG A 199 11.39 -15.15 -45.12
C ARG A 199 9.98 -14.69 -44.76
N GLU A 200 9.53 -13.58 -45.36
CA GLU A 200 8.20 -12.98 -45.17
C GLU A 200 7.09 -13.93 -45.67
N PRO A 201 5.95 -14.05 -44.96
CA PRO A 201 4.84 -14.89 -45.40
C PRO A 201 4.06 -14.24 -46.55
N ASP A 202 3.64 -15.07 -47.51
CA ASP A 202 2.87 -14.67 -48.70
C ASP A 202 1.53 -13.97 -48.34
N PRO A 203 1.07 -13.01 -49.18
CA PRO A 203 -0.22 -12.36 -48.98
C PRO A 203 -1.41 -13.30 -49.28
N PRO A 204 -2.54 -13.14 -48.60
CA PRO A 204 -3.71 -13.99 -48.80
C PRO A 204 -4.40 -13.73 -50.15
N PRO A 205 -5.10 -14.73 -50.72
CA PRO A 205 -5.78 -14.58 -52.00
C PRO A 205 -7.00 -13.66 -51.90
N ARG A 206 -7.18 -12.81 -52.93
CA ARG A 206 -8.36 -11.94 -53.10
C ARG A 206 -9.59 -12.78 -53.43
N ASN A 207 -10.63 -12.68 -52.60
CA ASN A 207 -11.96 -13.20 -52.93
C ASN A 207 -12.60 -12.38 -54.06
N ALA A 208 -12.95 -13.06 -55.14
CA ALA A 208 -13.77 -12.52 -56.22
C ALA A 208 -15.23 -12.37 -55.75
N ALA A 209 -15.76 -11.16 -55.89
CA ALA A 209 -17.18 -10.88 -55.70
C ALA A 209 -18.02 -11.66 -56.71
N ARG A 210 -19.03 -12.36 -56.22
CA ARG A 210 -20.07 -13.01 -57.01
C ARG A 210 -21.39 -12.31 -56.67
N SER A 211 -21.81 -11.39 -57.54
CA SER A 211 -23.23 -10.98 -57.66
C SER A 211 -23.96 -12.05 -58.47
N PRO A 212 -25.24 -12.30 -58.17
CA PRO A 212 -26.29 -11.63 -58.93
C PRO A 212 -27.35 -10.94 -58.08
#